data_AF-A0A0A3XYM5-F1
#
_entry.id   AF-A0A0A3XYM5-F1
#
_cell.length_a   1.000
_cell.length_b   1.000
_cell.length_c   1.000
_cell.angle_alpha   90.00
_cell.angle_beta   90.00
_cell.angle_gamma   90.00
#
_symmetry.space_group_name_H-M   'P 1'
#
loop_
_entity.id
_entity.type
_entity.pdbx_description
1 polymer ?
#
loop_
_entity_poly.entity_id
_entity_poly.type
_entity_poly.pdbx_seq_one_letter_code
_entity_poly.pdbx_strand_id
1 'polypeptide(L)'
;MKRVVMSSLLAAVLLLPAAAASAQGVPGGIERGSREGERAAGPVGGIVGGAIGGVVGGVNGILGIDQRPRFHSYVVERHHPSYAYDGDVRVGSDLPGDGVTYYDVPQEYGVRDYRYTIVNGRTVLVDPRTHRIVEIVE
;
A
#
# COMPACT_ATOMS: atom_id res chain seq x y z
N MET A 1 45.45 68.26 -12.71
CA MET A 1 45.74 67.18 -13.66
C MET A 1 45.22 65.88 -13.05
N LYS A 2 44.11 65.36 -13.60
CA LYS A 2 43.35 64.22 -13.03
C LYS A 2 43.98 62.91 -13.50
N ARG A 3 44.35 62.04 -12.56
CA ARG A 3 44.79 60.67 -12.85
C ARG A 3 43.54 59.79 -12.96
N VAL A 4 43.25 59.35 -14.17
CA VAL A 4 42.35 58.26 -14.50
C VAL A 4 43.23 57.02 -14.64
N VAL A 5 42.82 55.89 -14.04
CA VAL A 5 43.05 54.47 -14.42
C VAL A 5 42.58 53.67 -13.19
N MET A 6 41.31 53.23 -13.18
CA MET A 6 40.86 51.89 -13.60
C MET A 6 41.02 50.88 -12.47
N SER A 7 39.91 50.39 -11.95
CA SER A 7 39.66 48.96 -11.70
C SER A 7 38.31 48.77 -11.01
N SER A 8 37.36 48.26 -11.80
CA SER A 8 36.50 47.13 -11.43
C SER A 8 35.88 47.09 -10.02
N LEU A 9 34.56 47.27 -9.96
CA LEU A 9 33.72 46.16 -9.52
C LEU A 9 32.34 46.30 -10.17
N LEU A 10 32.07 45.37 -11.08
CA LEU A 10 30.80 45.20 -11.77
C LEU A 10 29.70 44.98 -10.71
N ALA A 11 28.70 45.85 -10.70
CA ALA A 11 27.42 45.55 -10.08
C ALA A 11 26.72 44.47 -10.91
N ALA A 12 26.64 43.25 -10.39
CA ALA A 12 25.73 42.23 -10.87
C ALA A 12 24.93 41.71 -9.67
N VAL A 13 23.75 42.31 -9.53
CA VAL A 13 22.75 42.01 -8.52
C VAL A 13 22.07 40.67 -8.86
N LEU A 14 22.09 39.78 -7.86
CA LEU A 14 21.19 38.67 -7.55
C LEU A 14 20.49 37.94 -8.72
N LEU A 15 20.98 36.73 -9.00
CA LEU A 15 20.16 35.57 -9.37
C LEU A 15 20.77 34.33 -8.69
N LEU A 16 20.56 34.20 -7.38
CA LEU A 16 20.74 32.92 -6.69
C LEU A 16 19.48 32.09 -6.95
N PRO A 17 19.55 30.93 -7.62
CA PRO A 17 18.45 29.99 -7.58
C PRO A 17 18.29 29.57 -6.12
N ALA A 18 17.06 29.67 -5.61
CA ALA A 18 16.68 29.08 -4.34
C ALA A 18 16.85 27.57 -4.43
N ALA A 19 18.07 27.09 -4.21
CA ALA A 19 18.31 25.76 -3.69
C ALA A 19 17.86 25.79 -2.22
N ALA A 20 16.54 25.93 -2.03
CA ALA A 20 15.88 25.25 -0.95
C ALA A 20 16.16 23.77 -1.22
N ALA A 21 17.30 23.31 -0.70
CA ALA A 21 17.60 21.92 -0.44
C ALA A 21 16.54 21.45 0.57
N SER A 22 15.35 21.27 0.03
CA SER A 22 14.17 20.77 0.67
C SER A 22 14.38 19.27 0.74
N ALA A 23 14.48 18.76 1.96
CA ALA A 23 14.29 17.36 2.31
C ALA A 23 15.20 16.33 1.60
N GLN A 24 16.22 15.88 2.32
CA GLN A 24 16.68 14.50 2.24
C GLN A 24 15.48 13.57 2.48
N GLY A 25 14.98 12.96 1.40
CA GLY A 25 13.85 12.03 1.41
C GLY A 25 13.13 12.08 0.08
N VAL A 26 13.56 11.23 -0.86
CA VAL A 26 13.12 11.10 -2.26
C VAL A 26 11.70 11.65 -2.54
N PRO A 27 11.56 12.89 -3.04
CA PRO A 27 10.30 13.41 -3.57
C PRO A 27 10.34 13.28 -5.09
N GLY A 28 9.71 12.23 -5.63
CA GLY A 28 9.63 12.09 -7.10
C GLY A 28 9.18 10.73 -7.64
N GLY A 29 9.04 9.70 -6.80
CA GLY A 29 8.60 8.37 -7.26
C GLY A 29 7.11 8.31 -7.65
N ILE A 30 6.25 9.08 -6.98
CA ILE A 30 4.79 8.98 -7.14
C ILE A 30 4.31 9.67 -8.41
N GLU A 31 4.86 10.85 -8.73
CA GLU A 31 4.35 11.67 -9.85
C GLU A 31 4.79 11.19 -11.23
N ARG A 32 5.89 10.43 -11.30
CA ARG A 32 6.37 9.83 -12.54
C ARG A 32 5.64 8.52 -12.85
N GLY A 33 5.33 7.72 -11.82
CA GLY A 33 4.59 6.46 -11.97
C GLY A 33 3.17 6.63 -12.50
N SER A 34 2.46 7.68 -12.12
CA SER A 34 1.08 7.92 -12.60
C SER A 34 1.04 8.25 -14.10
N ARG A 35 1.93 9.12 -14.59
CA ARG A 35 1.97 9.54 -16.01
C ARG A 35 2.47 8.45 -16.97
N GLU A 36 3.28 7.51 -16.48
CA GLU A 36 3.79 6.39 -17.28
C GLU A 36 2.83 5.19 -17.24
N GLY A 37 2.17 4.95 -16.09
CA GLY A 37 1.13 3.93 -15.93
C GLY A 37 -0.12 4.20 -16.77
N GLU A 38 -0.56 5.46 -16.89
CA GLU A 38 -1.72 5.82 -17.74
C GLU A 38 -1.51 5.51 -19.23
N ARG A 39 -0.27 5.61 -19.73
CA ARG A 39 0.03 5.35 -21.16
C ARG A 39 0.20 3.87 -21.49
N ALA A 40 0.78 3.10 -20.59
CA ALA A 40 1.07 1.68 -20.85
C ALA A 40 -0.17 0.79 -20.73
N ALA A 41 -1.18 1.22 -19.97
CA ALA A 41 -2.11 0.27 -19.38
C ALA A 41 -3.59 0.53 -19.77
N GLY A 42 -3.88 1.62 -20.48
CA GLY A 42 -5.22 1.97 -20.94
C GLY A 42 -6.23 2.13 -19.78
N PRO A 43 -7.53 2.29 -20.06
CA PRO A 43 -8.56 2.53 -19.03
C PRO A 43 -8.69 1.42 -17.98
N VAL A 44 -8.08 0.25 -18.21
CA VAL A 44 -8.10 -0.89 -17.27
C VAL A 44 -6.85 -0.94 -16.39
N GLY A 45 -5.75 -0.33 -16.79
CA GLY A 45 -4.45 -0.56 -16.17
C GLY A 45 -3.92 0.55 -15.26
N GLY A 46 -4.70 1.59 -15.00
CA GLY A 46 -4.41 2.59 -13.96
C GLY A 46 -4.45 2.04 -12.52
N ILE A 47 -4.94 0.81 -12.33
CA ILE A 47 -5.07 0.17 -11.01
C ILE A 47 -3.88 -0.74 -10.68
N VAL A 48 -3.17 -1.25 -11.69
CA VAL A 48 -2.23 -2.37 -11.48
C VAL A 48 -0.83 -1.92 -11.03
N GLY A 49 -0.56 -0.60 -10.98
CA GLY A 49 0.71 -0.05 -10.47
C GLY A 49 0.59 0.92 -9.28
N GLY A 50 -0.61 1.16 -8.76
CA GLY A 50 -0.89 2.28 -7.85
C GLY A 50 -1.93 2.01 -6.77
N ALA A 51 -2.13 0.75 -6.37
CA ALA A 51 -3.11 0.34 -5.36
C ALA A 51 -2.44 -0.19 -4.10
N ILE A 52 -1.53 0.60 -3.49
CA ILE A 52 -1.26 0.43 -2.07
C ILE A 52 -2.53 0.92 -1.35
N GLY A 53 -3.25 -0.02 -0.73
CA GLY A 53 -4.56 0.17 -0.12
C GLY A 53 -4.67 1.43 0.73
N GLY A 54 -5.36 2.43 0.17
CA GLY A 54 -5.72 3.69 0.82
C GLY A 54 -6.99 3.61 1.66
N VAL A 55 -7.28 2.45 2.26
CA VAL A 55 -8.35 2.29 3.25
C VAL A 55 -7.84 1.40 4.37
N VAL A 56 -7.22 2.06 5.35
CA VAL A 56 -6.72 1.54 6.64
C VAL A 56 -5.55 0.55 6.55
N GLY A 57 -4.31 1.08 6.52
CA GLY A 57 -3.09 0.28 6.74
C GLY A 57 -2.02 0.43 5.65
N GLY A 58 -1.40 1.61 5.53
CA GLY A 58 -0.34 1.86 4.55
C GLY A 58 0.84 0.88 4.67
N VAL A 59 1.36 0.41 3.54
CA VAL A 59 2.48 -0.56 3.31
C VAL A 59 2.54 -1.84 4.17
N ASN A 60 1.75 -1.95 5.23
CA ASN A 60 1.90 -2.93 6.31
C ASN A 60 0.64 -3.79 6.54
N GLY A 61 -0.43 -3.60 5.77
CA GLY A 61 -1.70 -4.33 5.92
C GLY A 61 -2.58 -3.79 7.05
N ILE A 62 -3.78 -4.38 7.19
CA ILE A 62 -4.83 -4.01 8.15
C ILE A 62 -4.45 -4.48 9.56
N LEU A 63 -3.81 -5.65 9.70
CA LEU A 63 -3.29 -6.13 10.99
C LEU A 63 -2.06 -5.34 11.45
N GLY A 64 -1.32 -4.70 10.55
CA GLY A 64 -0.04 -4.06 10.87
C GLY A 64 1.08 -5.08 11.19
N ILE A 65 2.31 -4.57 11.34
CA ILE A 65 3.53 -5.40 11.43
C ILE A 65 3.54 -6.30 12.67
N ASP A 66 3.09 -5.78 13.82
CA ASP A 66 3.21 -6.48 15.10
C ASP A 66 2.12 -7.53 15.32
N GLN A 67 0.90 -7.29 14.83
CA GLN A 67 -0.22 -8.21 15.06
C GLN A 67 -0.30 -9.32 14.04
N ARG A 68 0.16 -9.10 12.79
CA ARG A 68 0.11 -10.11 11.73
C ARG A 68 0.69 -11.48 12.15
N PRO A 69 1.92 -11.58 12.71
CA PRO A 69 2.44 -12.87 13.13
C PRO A 69 1.65 -13.49 14.30
N ARG A 70 1.16 -12.67 15.24
CA ARG A 70 0.34 -13.14 16.36
C ARG A 70 -1.00 -13.70 15.90
N PHE A 71 -1.62 -13.03 14.92
CA PHE A 71 -2.86 -13.47 14.32
C PHE A 71 -2.68 -14.75 13.52
N HIS A 72 -1.59 -14.85 12.74
CA HIS A 72 -1.25 -16.09 12.05
C HIS A 72 -1.14 -17.27 13.02
N SER A 73 -0.39 -17.13 14.12
CA SER A 73 -0.29 -18.16 15.16
C SER A 73 -1.64 -18.54 15.74
N TYR A 74 -2.50 -17.56 16.05
CA TYR A 74 -3.86 -17.82 16.53
C TYR A 74 -4.68 -18.66 15.54
N VAL A 75 -4.64 -18.31 14.25
CA VAL A 75 -5.41 -19.05 13.23
C VAL A 75 -4.89 -20.48 13.08
N VAL A 76 -3.56 -20.67 13.11
CA VAL A 76 -2.93 -21.99 13.08
C VAL A 76 -3.33 -22.83 14.30
N GLU A 77 -3.30 -22.25 15.50
CA GLU A 77 -3.69 -22.93 16.74
C GLU A 77 -5.17 -23.36 16.74
N ARG A 78 -6.04 -22.61 16.06
CA ARG A 78 -7.46 -22.94 15.98
C ARG A 78 -7.78 -24.13 15.06
N HIS A 79 -6.88 -24.50 14.15
CA HIS A 79 -7.04 -25.65 13.24
C HIS A 79 -8.37 -25.68 12.48
N HIS A 80 -8.84 -24.52 12.01
CA HIS A 80 -10.05 -24.48 11.17
C HIS A 80 -9.81 -25.18 9.83
N PRO A 81 -10.86 -25.78 9.22
CA PRO A 81 -10.72 -26.39 7.90
C PRO A 81 -10.38 -25.35 6.84
N SER A 82 -9.49 -25.73 5.92
CA SER A 82 -9.23 -24.92 4.73
C SER A 82 -10.26 -25.22 3.65
N TYR A 83 -10.86 -24.18 3.09
CA TYR A 83 -11.68 -24.28 1.90
C TYR A 83 -10.79 -24.45 0.66
N ALA A 84 -11.16 -25.37 -0.23
CA ALA A 84 -10.50 -25.56 -1.52
C ALA A 84 -11.13 -24.61 -2.54
N TYR A 85 -10.33 -23.69 -3.07
CA TYR A 85 -10.78 -22.72 -4.06
C TYR A 85 -9.99 -22.88 -5.36
N ASP A 86 -10.71 -23.09 -6.45
CA ASP A 86 -10.09 -23.25 -7.78
C ASP A 86 -9.65 -21.91 -8.39
N GLY A 87 -10.15 -20.80 -7.86
CA GLY A 87 -9.78 -19.46 -8.31
C GLY A 87 -8.46 -18.96 -7.72
N ASP A 88 -8.06 -17.78 -8.20
CA ASP A 88 -6.84 -17.13 -7.74
C ASP A 88 -7.04 -16.47 -6.37
N VAL A 89 -6.32 -16.93 -5.36
CA VAL A 89 -6.33 -16.33 -4.01
C VAL A 89 -5.27 -15.23 -3.97
N ARG A 90 -5.74 -14.01 -4.18
CA ARG A 90 -4.99 -12.75 -4.12
C ARG A 90 -5.86 -11.66 -3.53
N VAL A 91 -5.23 -10.58 -3.07
CA VAL A 91 -5.94 -9.38 -2.65
C VAL A 91 -6.82 -8.86 -3.78
N GLY A 92 -8.07 -8.52 -3.45
CA GLY A 92 -9.10 -8.07 -4.39
C GLY A 92 -9.93 -9.19 -5.00
N SER A 93 -9.58 -10.47 -4.83
CA SER A 93 -10.42 -11.59 -5.28
C SER A 93 -11.66 -11.74 -4.41
N ASP A 94 -12.80 -12.01 -5.04
CA ASP A 94 -14.06 -12.26 -4.35
C ASP A 94 -14.21 -13.77 -4.07
N LEU A 95 -14.48 -14.14 -2.82
CA LEU A 95 -14.75 -15.52 -2.42
C LEU A 95 -16.24 -15.85 -2.49
N PRO A 96 -16.62 -17.12 -2.71
CA PRO A 96 -18.01 -17.54 -2.68
C PRO A 96 -18.68 -17.24 -1.33
N GLY A 97 -19.93 -16.77 -1.34
CA GLY A 97 -20.71 -16.59 -0.12
C GLY A 97 -21.20 -17.90 0.51
N ASP A 98 -21.31 -18.95 -0.30
CA ASP A 98 -21.77 -20.27 0.12
C ASP A 98 -20.58 -21.25 0.17
N GLY A 99 -20.62 -22.19 1.12
CA GLY A 99 -19.61 -23.25 1.27
C GLY A 99 -18.31 -22.82 1.97
N VAL A 100 -18.00 -21.52 2.00
CA VAL A 100 -16.89 -20.96 2.79
C VAL A 100 -17.37 -20.60 4.18
N THR A 101 -16.68 -21.09 5.21
CA THR A 101 -16.93 -20.65 6.60
C THR A 101 -16.10 -19.40 6.89
N TYR A 102 -16.77 -18.35 7.34
CA TYR A 102 -16.16 -17.09 7.73
C TYR A 102 -16.20 -16.94 9.26
N TYR A 103 -15.06 -16.55 9.83
CA TYR A 103 -14.89 -16.37 11.27
C TYR A 103 -14.64 -14.90 11.59
N ASP A 104 -15.14 -14.42 12.72
CA ASP A 104 -14.89 -13.06 13.15
C ASP A 104 -13.45 -12.90 13.66
N VAL A 105 -12.81 -11.77 13.34
CA VAL A 105 -11.48 -11.46 13.85
C VAL A 105 -11.59 -11.03 15.32
N PRO A 106 -10.83 -11.63 16.26
CA PRO A 106 -10.87 -11.20 17.66
C PRO A 106 -10.45 -9.73 17.81
N GLN A 107 -11.15 -9.00 18.69
CA GLN A 107 -10.96 -7.55 18.85
C GLN A 107 -9.55 -7.17 19.31
N GLU A 108 -8.83 -8.07 19.98
CA GLU A 108 -7.44 -7.87 20.42
C GLU A 108 -6.45 -7.60 19.27
N TYR A 109 -6.80 -8.00 18.04
CA TYR A 109 -5.97 -7.77 16.85
C TYR A 109 -6.24 -6.40 16.20
N GLY A 110 -7.16 -5.60 16.76
CA GLY A 110 -7.42 -4.23 16.31
C GLY A 110 -8.16 -4.11 14.96
N VAL A 111 -8.47 -5.24 14.34
CA VAL A 111 -9.20 -5.31 13.07
C VAL A 111 -10.67 -5.46 13.37
N ARG A 112 -11.46 -4.45 13.00
CA ARG A 112 -12.90 -4.41 13.19
C ARG A 112 -13.60 -4.54 11.85
N ASP A 113 -14.81 -5.10 11.86
CA ASP A 113 -15.66 -5.18 10.68
C ASP A 113 -15.06 -6.00 9.52
N TYR A 114 -14.09 -6.86 9.81
CA TYR A 114 -13.56 -7.86 8.88
C TYR A 114 -13.75 -9.27 9.45
N ARG A 115 -13.77 -10.23 8.54
CA ARG A 115 -13.75 -11.65 8.86
C ARG A 115 -12.50 -12.29 8.30
N TYR A 116 -12.18 -13.48 8.79
CA TYR A 116 -11.12 -14.29 8.24
C TYR A 116 -11.63 -15.67 7.84
N THR A 117 -10.90 -16.32 6.94
CA THR A 117 -11.10 -17.71 6.58
C THR A 117 -9.77 -18.31 6.11
N ILE A 118 -9.73 -19.62 5.93
CA ILE A 118 -8.55 -20.34 5.44
C ILE A 118 -8.89 -20.90 4.07
N VAL A 119 -8.15 -20.48 3.05
CA VAL A 119 -8.38 -20.87 1.65
C VAL A 119 -7.08 -21.40 1.06
N ASN A 120 -7.11 -22.61 0.51
CA ASN A 120 -5.93 -23.30 -0.02
C ASN A 120 -4.74 -23.28 0.95
N GLY A 121 -5.00 -23.43 2.26
CA GLY A 121 -4.01 -23.40 3.33
C GLY A 121 -3.51 -22.01 3.74
N ARG A 122 -4.01 -20.93 3.12
CA ARG A 122 -3.64 -19.55 3.44
C ARG A 122 -4.72 -18.87 4.27
N THR A 123 -4.28 -18.14 5.28
CA THR A 123 -5.18 -17.30 6.09
C THR A 123 -5.45 -16.01 5.33
N VAL A 124 -6.72 -15.68 5.12
CA VAL A 124 -7.12 -14.46 4.40
C VAL A 124 -8.13 -13.67 5.21
N LEU A 125 -7.98 -12.35 5.19
CA LEU A 125 -8.97 -11.39 5.70
C LEU A 125 -9.89 -10.96 4.57
N VAL A 126 -11.19 -10.82 4.88
CA VAL A 126 -12.23 -10.50 3.91
C VAL A 126 -13.18 -9.41 4.41
N ASP A 127 -13.69 -8.58 3.50
CA ASP A 127 -14.84 -7.71 3.77
C ASP A 127 -16.10 -8.59 3.91
N PRO A 128 -16.84 -8.51 5.04
CA PRO A 128 -17.98 -9.39 5.31
C PRO A 128 -19.20 -9.14 4.40
N ARG A 129 -19.25 -8.02 3.68
CA ARG A 129 -20.37 -7.67 2.79
C ARG A 129 -20.16 -8.18 1.37
N THR A 130 -18.90 -8.19 0.92
CA THR A 130 -18.54 -8.55 -0.46
C THR A 130 -17.78 -9.87 -0.56
N HIS A 131 -17.31 -10.41 0.57
CA HIS A 131 -16.39 -11.55 0.65
C HIS A 131 -15.10 -11.34 -0.16
N ARG A 132 -14.74 -10.08 -0.39
CA ARG A 132 -13.51 -9.71 -1.07
C ARG A 132 -12.33 -9.88 -0.14
N ILE A 133 -11.29 -10.56 -0.60
CA ILE A 133 -10.00 -10.65 0.09
C ILE A 133 -9.36 -9.27 0.16
N VAL A 134 -9.09 -8.81 1.36
CA VAL A 134 -8.45 -7.50 1.62
C VAL A 134 -6.99 -7.66 2.02
N GLU A 135 -6.62 -8.80 2.61
CA GLU A 135 -5.26 -9.11 3.03
C GLU A 135 -5.05 -10.63 3.08
N ILE A 136 -3.82 -11.07 2.78
CA ILE A 136 -3.37 -12.44 2.99
C ILE A 136 -2.36 -12.41 4.12
N VAL A 137 -2.56 -13.29 5.11
CA VAL A 137 -1.76 -13.38 6.32
C VAL A 137 -0.85 -14.61 6.19
N GLU A 138 0.46 -14.37 6.05
CA GLU A 138 1.54 -15.37 5.97
C GLU A 138 2.54 -15.18 7.12
#